data_AF-A0A1E4CBU5-F1
#
_entry.id   AF-A0A1E4CBU5-F1
#
_cell.length_a   1.000
_cell.length_b   1.000
_cell.length_c   1.000
_cell.angle_alpha   90.00
_cell.angle_beta   90.00
_cell.angle_gamma   90.00
#
_symmetry.space_group_name_H-M   'P 1'
#
loop_
_entity.id
_entity.type
_entity.pdbx_description
1 polymer ?
#
loop_
_entity_poly.entity_id
_entity_poly.type
_entity_poly.pdbx_seq_one_letter_code
_entity_poly.pdbx_strand_id
1 'polypeptide(L)'
;MSTYSTDREYGARPPSVDTIDDRLWAGLYSLIQTRIGDGSFGLRFPEQCPDGNGPCGCDVQAFHRVLTAEVPWVESPLSATETPKTPVILDLLEFCARAVGEPIQGAYHSFHRHHHLSWDRHSGLQRFVGEVNMLFRRNALALELTPEGQARRLLPAPLAEVVGWTLFQTGDAETDRLLESARLRVLSPKEDDRRDALEKLWDAFERLKTLEPGANKRVQADALLDGVASVGSGYRGMLAREAAELTTIGNSFRIRHSEVTQQALTSQDQVDYLFTRMFAFVRLVLRRTGRGG
;
A
#
# COMPACT_ATOMS: atom_id res chain seq x y z
N MET A 1 5.09 -22.32 1.60
CA MET A 1 5.29 -21.59 2.88
C MET A 1 6.38 -22.30 3.64
N SER A 2 7.54 -21.66 3.84
CA SER A 2 8.43 -22.07 4.92
C SER A 2 8.03 -21.24 6.14
N THR A 3 7.34 -21.86 7.09
CA THR A 3 7.02 -21.23 8.38
C THR A 3 8.20 -21.46 9.31
N TYR A 4 8.79 -20.41 9.89
CA TYR A 4 9.86 -20.57 10.87
C TYR A 4 9.28 -21.12 12.19
N SER A 5 10.11 -21.70 13.08
CA SER A 5 9.61 -22.32 14.32
C SER A 5 8.78 -21.33 15.15
N THR A 6 9.19 -20.06 15.25
CA THR A 6 8.43 -19.03 15.97
C THR A 6 7.05 -18.78 15.35
N ASP A 7 6.92 -18.86 14.02
CA ASP A 7 5.62 -18.65 13.36
C ASP A 7 4.70 -19.85 13.60
N ARG A 8 5.26 -21.06 13.72
CA ARG A 8 4.49 -22.27 14.05
C ARG A 8 4.07 -22.32 15.51
N GLU A 9 4.92 -21.81 16.40
CA GLU A 9 4.69 -21.84 17.86
C GLU A 9 3.82 -20.67 18.33
N TYR A 10 3.99 -19.48 17.76
CA TYR A 10 3.37 -18.24 18.26
C TYR A 10 2.52 -17.51 17.21
N GLY A 11 2.42 -18.05 15.98
CA GLY A 11 1.74 -17.37 14.87
C GLY A 11 2.60 -16.29 14.21
N ALA A 12 2.11 -15.76 13.08
CA ALA A 12 2.75 -14.65 12.39
C ALA A 12 2.57 -13.33 13.16
N ARG A 13 3.59 -12.48 13.19
CA ARG A 13 3.47 -11.13 13.77
C ARG A 13 2.46 -10.31 12.94
N PRO A 14 1.54 -9.58 13.58
CA PRO A 14 0.63 -8.68 12.87
C PRO A 14 1.43 -7.62 12.07
N PRO A 15 1.01 -7.28 10.84
CA PRO A 15 1.62 -6.20 10.07
C PRO A 15 1.31 -4.86 10.75
N SER A 16 2.33 -4.21 11.30
CA SER A 16 2.19 -2.97 12.09
C SER A 16 3.33 -1.99 11.94
N VAL A 17 4.38 -2.34 11.19
CA VAL A 17 5.55 -1.49 10.94
C VAL A 17 5.43 -0.90 9.54
N ASP A 18 5.45 0.43 9.41
CA ASP A 18 5.34 1.09 8.10
C ASP A 18 6.70 1.49 7.50
N THR A 19 7.79 1.31 8.25
CA THR A 19 9.15 1.70 7.84
C THR A 19 10.08 0.51 7.67
N ILE A 20 10.89 0.56 6.63
CA ILE A 20 12.01 -0.36 6.43
C ILE A 20 13.20 0.17 7.24
N ASP A 21 13.53 -0.54 8.32
CA ASP A 21 14.68 -0.24 9.19
C ASP A 21 16.01 -0.78 8.61
N ASP A 22 17.12 -0.43 9.27
CA ASP A 22 18.47 -0.81 8.82
C ASP A 22 18.66 -2.33 8.69
N ARG A 23 18.04 -3.10 9.59
CA ARG A 23 18.15 -4.55 9.60
C ARG A 23 17.42 -5.18 8.41
N LEU A 24 16.19 -4.72 8.14
CA LEU A 24 15.43 -5.19 6.99
C LEU A 24 16.08 -4.72 5.69
N TRP A 25 16.58 -3.48 5.63
CA TRP A 25 17.31 -2.97 4.49
C TRP A 25 18.53 -3.82 4.15
N ALA A 26 19.38 -4.15 5.11
CA ALA A 26 20.55 -5.00 4.87
C ALA A 26 20.18 -6.38 4.27
N GLY A 27 19.04 -6.95 4.71
CA GLY A 27 18.50 -8.19 4.14
C GLY A 27 18.01 -8.04 2.69
N LEU A 28 17.27 -6.97 2.40
CA LEU A 28 16.80 -6.66 1.04
C LEU A 28 17.95 -6.34 0.09
N TYR A 29 18.94 -5.56 0.56
CA TYR A 29 20.18 -5.28 -0.16
C TYR A 29 20.89 -6.58 -0.54
N SER A 30 21.07 -7.49 0.42
CA SER A 30 21.72 -8.79 0.18
C SER A 30 20.97 -9.65 -0.84
N LEU A 31 19.63 -9.61 -0.81
CA LEU A 31 18.79 -10.25 -1.82
C LEU A 31 19.03 -9.65 -3.21
N ILE A 32 19.06 -8.32 -3.34
CA ILE A 32 19.34 -7.63 -4.60
C ILE A 32 20.74 -8.00 -5.12
N GLN A 33 21.77 -7.98 -4.26
CA GLN A 33 23.13 -8.37 -4.65
C GLN A 33 23.19 -9.83 -5.12
N THR A 34 22.46 -10.73 -4.47
CA THR A 34 22.36 -12.13 -4.89
C THR A 34 21.77 -12.25 -6.31
N ARG A 35 20.72 -11.46 -6.61
CA ARG A 35 20.05 -11.45 -7.92
C ARG A 35 20.87 -10.78 -9.03
N ILE A 36 21.78 -9.88 -8.66
CA ILE A 36 22.81 -9.39 -9.58
C ILE A 36 23.82 -10.52 -9.85
N GLY A 37 24.33 -11.16 -8.80
CA GLY A 37 25.41 -12.14 -8.87
C GLY A 37 25.03 -13.46 -9.54
N ASP A 38 23.77 -13.90 -9.46
CA ASP A 38 23.28 -15.11 -10.14
C ASP A 38 22.75 -14.83 -11.56
N GLY A 39 22.80 -13.56 -12.01
CA GLY A 39 22.32 -13.15 -13.32
C GLY A 39 20.80 -13.01 -13.45
N SER A 40 20.02 -13.07 -12.36
CA SER A 40 18.56 -12.95 -12.42
C SER A 40 18.06 -11.66 -13.07
N PHE A 41 18.80 -10.55 -12.96
CA PHE A 41 18.46 -9.30 -13.64
C PHE A 41 18.95 -9.23 -15.09
N GLY A 42 19.64 -10.27 -15.58
CA GLY A 42 20.13 -10.37 -16.95
C GLY A 42 19.01 -10.46 -18.00
N LEU A 43 17.78 -10.81 -17.60
CA LEU A 43 16.61 -10.74 -18.49
C LEU A 43 16.45 -9.33 -19.09
N ARG A 44 16.64 -8.28 -18.27
CA ARG A 44 16.57 -6.89 -18.70
C ARG A 44 17.95 -6.30 -19.00
N PHE A 45 18.98 -6.75 -18.30
CA PHE A 45 20.35 -6.22 -18.39
C PHE A 45 21.34 -7.33 -18.73
N PRO A 46 21.27 -7.93 -19.94
CA PRO A 46 22.09 -9.08 -20.27
C PRO A 46 23.57 -8.72 -20.38
N GLU A 47 24.42 -9.40 -19.62
CA GLU A 47 25.85 -9.44 -19.91
C GLU A 47 26.07 -10.36 -21.10
N GLN A 48 26.71 -9.86 -22.16
CA GLN A 48 27.05 -10.67 -23.32
C GLN A 48 28.39 -11.38 -23.11
N CYS A 49 28.46 -12.65 -23.50
CA CYS A 49 29.72 -13.36 -23.60
C CYS A 49 30.71 -12.55 -24.46
N PRO A 50 32.00 -12.43 -24.08
CA PRO A 50 32.96 -11.60 -24.79
C PRO A 50 33.13 -11.90 -26.28
N ASP A 51 32.82 -13.12 -26.70
CA ASP A 51 32.87 -13.57 -28.10
C ASP A 51 31.53 -13.47 -28.85
N GLY A 52 30.49 -12.94 -28.19
CA GLY A 52 29.17 -12.71 -28.78
C GLY A 52 28.26 -13.95 -28.87
N ASN A 53 28.64 -15.10 -28.29
CA ASN A 53 27.86 -16.34 -28.38
C ASN A 53 26.59 -16.38 -27.50
N GLY A 54 26.23 -15.25 -26.89
CA GLY A 54 24.96 -15.06 -26.20
C GLY A 54 25.13 -14.48 -24.79
N PRO A 55 24.00 -14.22 -24.11
CA PRO A 55 24.02 -13.73 -22.76
C PRO A 55 24.58 -14.75 -21.77
N CYS A 56 25.34 -14.31 -20.78
CA CYS A 56 25.95 -15.17 -19.75
C CYS A 56 25.77 -14.67 -18.32
N GLY A 57 25.10 -13.54 -18.11
CA GLY A 57 24.98 -12.92 -16.79
C GLY A 57 24.17 -11.63 -16.77
N CYS A 58 24.45 -10.79 -15.77
CA CYS A 58 23.87 -9.47 -15.62
C CYS A 58 24.95 -8.39 -15.80
N ASP A 59 24.74 -7.46 -16.75
CA ASP A 59 25.59 -6.28 -16.88
C ASP A 59 25.31 -5.34 -15.70
N VAL A 60 26.15 -5.47 -14.68
CA VAL A 60 26.07 -4.69 -13.42
C VAL A 60 26.14 -3.18 -13.69
N GLN A 61 26.93 -2.77 -14.67
CA GLN A 61 27.08 -1.35 -15.00
C GLN A 61 25.83 -0.81 -15.70
N ALA A 62 25.23 -1.57 -16.62
CA ALA A 62 23.95 -1.22 -17.21
C ALA A 62 22.82 -1.18 -16.19
N PHE A 63 22.76 -2.18 -15.29
CA PHE A 63 21.82 -2.23 -14.17
C PHE A 63 21.88 -0.94 -13.34
N HIS A 64 23.07 -0.54 -12.87
CA HIS A 64 23.22 0.66 -12.05
C HIS A 64 22.92 1.95 -12.80
N ARG A 65 23.36 2.10 -14.06
CA ARG A 65 23.06 3.30 -14.86
C ARG A 65 21.55 3.50 -15.03
N VAL A 66 20.83 2.44 -15.39
CA VAL A 66 19.37 2.53 -15.58
C VAL A 66 18.65 2.69 -14.24
N LEU A 67 19.12 2.05 -13.17
CA LEU A 67 18.58 2.24 -11.82
C LEU A 67 18.61 3.72 -11.41
N THR A 68 19.75 4.39 -11.56
CA THR A 68 19.87 5.81 -11.18
C THR A 68 19.00 6.75 -12.04
N ALA A 69 18.61 6.32 -13.24
CA ALA A 69 17.72 7.08 -14.11
C ALA A 69 16.23 6.85 -13.79
N GLU A 70 15.84 5.63 -13.43
CA GLU A 70 14.44 5.28 -13.12
C GLU A 70 14.06 5.52 -11.65
N VAL A 71 15.04 5.48 -10.74
CA VAL A 71 14.86 5.72 -9.30
C VAL A 71 15.79 6.86 -8.88
N PRO A 72 15.46 8.13 -9.21
CA PRO A 72 16.40 9.26 -9.09
C PRO A 72 16.79 9.61 -7.65
N TRP A 73 16.05 9.12 -6.66
CA TRP A 73 16.30 9.35 -5.23
C TRP A 73 17.18 8.27 -4.58
N VAL A 74 17.60 7.27 -5.35
CA VAL A 74 18.51 6.23 -4.86
C VAL A 74 19.94 6.75 -4.85
N GLU A 75 20.65 6.54 -3.76
CA GLU A 75 22.07 6.84 -3.68
C GLU A 75 22.88 5.76 -4.42
N SER A 76 23.93 6.19 -5.12
CA SER A 76 24.80 5.33 -5.90
C SER A 76 26.26 5.56 -5.51
N PRO A 77 27.04 4.51 -5.19
CA PRO A 77 26.64 3.10 -5.19
C PRO A 77 25.66 2.74 -4.06
N LEU A 78 24.86 1.69 -4.25
CA LEU A 78 23.99 1.17 -3.20
C LEU A 78 24.83 0.71 -2.00
N SER A 79 24.46 1.17 -0.81
CA SER A 79 25.13 0.86 0.45
C SER A 79 24.25 -0.03 1.34
N ALA A 80 24.86 -1.04 1.96
CA ALA A 80 24.18 -1.88 2.94
C ALA A 80 23.99 -1.20 4.31
N THR A 81 24.79 -0.14 4.58
CA THR A 81 24.85 0.53 5.88
C THR A 81 24.16 1.88 5.91
N GLU A 82 23.84 2.43 4.73
CA GLU A 82 23.06 3.67 4.60
C GLU A 82 21.67 3.29 4.09
N THR A 83 20.68 3.35 4.99
CA THR A 83 19.31 2.96 4.70
C THR A 83 18.56 4.08 3.98
N PRO A 84 18.14 3.87 2.71
CA PRO A 84 17.31 4.85 2.02
C PRO A 84 15.94 4.97 2.71
N LYS A 85 15.24 6.08 2.47
CA LYS A 85 13.86 6.21 2.94
C LYS A 85 13.00 5.09 2.33
N THR A 86 12.05 4.58 3.09
CA THR A 86 11.17 3.48 2.66
C THR A 86 10.57 3.66 1.25
N PRO A 87 10.06 4.85 0.84
CA PRO A 87 9.57 5.03 -0.54
C PRO A 87 10.62 4.76 -1.62
N VAL A 88 11.89 5.13 -1.38
CA VAL A 88 12.99 4.88 -2.32
C VAL A 88 13.31 3.39 -2.41
N ILE A 89 13.25 2.68 -1.28
CA ILE A 89 13.43 1.23 -1.25
C ILE A 89 12.29 0.53 -2.02
N LEU A 90 11.05 1.01 -1.90
CA LEU A 90 9.92 0.46 -2.65
C LEU A 90 10.10 0.67 -4.16
N ASP A 91 10.49 1.86 -4.61
CA ASP A 91 10.78 2.12 -6.02
C ASP A 91 11.92 1.20 -6.55
N LEU A 92 12.97 1.00 -5.75
CA LEU A 92 14.06 0.07 -6.06
C LEU A 92 13.56 -1.38 -6.17
N LEU A 93 12.69 -1.82 -5.28
CA LEU A 93 12.12 -3.18 -5.32
C LEU A 93 11.19 -3.37 -6.52
N GLU A 94 10.39 -2.38 -6.90
CA GLU A 94 9.59 -2.43 -8.13
C GLU A 94 10.47 -2.45 -9.38
N PHE A 95 11.55 -1.66 -9.40
CA PHE A 95 12.56 -1.70 -10.46
C PHE A 95 13.16 -3.11 -10.61
N CYS A 96 13.59 -3.71 -9.51
CA CYS A 96 14.10 -5.08 -9.48
C CYS A 96 13.03 -6.09 -9.93
N ALA A 97 11.79 -5.92 -9.45
CA ALA A 97 10.68 -6.76 -9.82
C ALA A 97 10.40 -6.69 -11.32
N ARG A 98 10.57 -5.54 -12.00
CA ARG A 98 10.44 -5.42 -13.47
C ARG A 98 11.61 -6.06 -14.23
N ALA A 99 12.79 -6.15 -13.63
CA ALA A 99 14.00 -6.66 -14.27
C ALA A 99 14.24 -8.16 -14.10
N VAL A 100 13.67 -8.78 -13.06
CA VAL A 100 14.01 -10.16 -12.67
C VAL A 100 13.44 -11.22 -13.60
N GLY A 101 14.25 -12.23 -13.91
CA GLY A 101 13.84 -13.50 -14.51
C GLY A 101 14.63 -14.65 -13.87
N GLU A 102 14.08 -15.85 -13.85
CA GLU A 102 14.79 -17.04 -13.37
C GLU A 102 15.85 -17.43 -14.39
N PRO A 103 17.16 -17.41 -14.06
CA PRO A 103 18.21 -17.85 -14.98
C PRO A 103 18.06 -19.35 -15.31
N ILE A 104 18.07 -19.66 -16.60
CA ILE A 104 18.07 -21.01 -17.13
C ILE A 104 19.43 -21.24 -17.78
N GLN A 105 20.22 -22.16 -17.23
CA GLN A 105 21.51 -22.52 -17.77
C GLN A 105 21.35 -23.29 -19.08
N GLY A 106 21.90 -22.72 -20.15
CA GLY A 106 22.05 -23.36 -21.45
C GLY A 106 23.43 -24.03 -21.58
N ALA A 107 23.96 -23.99 -22.80
CA ALA A 107 25.24 -24.60 -23.12
C ALA A 107 26.39 -24.05 -22.25
N TYR A 108 27.27 -24.94 -21.81
CA TYR A 108 28.50 -24.56 -21.12
C TYR A 108 29.56 -24.16 -22.15
N HIS A 109 30.07 -22.94 -22.00
CA HIS A 109 31.16 -22.43 -22.80
C HIS A 109 32.49 -22.60 -22.07
N SER A 110 33.28 -23.61 -22.45
CA SER A 110 34.48 -24.03 -21.73
C SER A 110 35.63 -23.01 -21.75
N PHE A 111 35.77 -22.24 -22.83
CA PHE A 111 36.83 -21.24 -22.96
C PHE A 111 36.66 -20.11 -21.94
N HIS A 112 35.44 -19.57 -21.81
CA HIS A 112 35.10 -18.53 -20.83
C HIS A 112 34.59 -19.08 -19.49
N ARG A 113 34.44 -20.40 -19.36
CA ARG A 113 34.07 -21.14 -18.14
C ARG A 113 32.73 -20.70 -17.53
N HIS A 114 31.74 -20.41 -18.36
CA HIS A 114 30.38 -20.05 -17.92
C HIS A 114 29.31 -20.79 -18.72
N HIS A 115 28.06 -20.72 -18.25
CA HIS A 115 26.90 -21.10 -19.06
C HIS A 115 26.33 -19.88 -19.76
N HIS A 116 25.87 -20.04 -20.99
CA HIS A 116 24.95 -19.06 -21.56
C HIS A 116 23.60 -19.17 -20.88
N LEU A 117 22.96 -18.04 -20.63
CA LEU A 117 21.72 -17.95 -19.88
C LEU A 117 20.57 -17.57 -20.80
N SER A 118 19.40 -18.10 -20.48
CA SER A 118 18.11 -17.53 -20.85
C SER A 118 17.30 -17.33 -19.58
N TRP A 119 16.10 -16.75 -19.66
CA TRP A 119 15.35 -16.42 -18.46
C TRP A 119 13.86 -16.76 -18.56
N ASP A 120 13.30 -17.28 -17.47
CA ASP A 120 11.85 -17.34 -17.25
C ASP A 120 11.39 -16.19 -16.37
N ARG A 121 10.67 -15.24 -16.98
CA ARG A 121 10.11 -14.07 -16.31
C ARG A 121 9.12 -14.42 -15.20
N HIS A 122 8.24 -15.39 -15.42
CA HIS A 122 7.17 -15.71 -14.46
C HIS A 122 7.74 -16.32 -13.18
N SER A 123 8.59 -17.34 -13.32
CA SER A 123 9.25 -17.99 -12.18
C SER A 123 10.19 -17.04 -11.43
N GLY A 124 10.92 -16.19 -12.15
CA GLY A 124 11.79 -15.17 -11.55
C GLY A 124 11.01 -14.16 -10.70
N LEU A 125 9.93 -13.61 -11.24
CA LEU A 125 9.07 -12.67 -10.53
C LEU A 125 8.44 -13.31 -9.29
N GLN A 126 7.85 -14.50 -9.44
CA GLN A 126 7.20 -15.21 -8.35
C GLN A 126 8.17 -15.47 -7.19
N ARG A 127 9.41 -15.90 -7.49
CA ARG A 127 10.43 -16.14 -6.47
C ARG A 127 10.87 -14.85 -5.78
N PHE A 128 11.19 -13.81 -6.55
CA PHE A 128 11.61 -12.52 -6.01
C PHE A 128 10.54 -11.91 -5.09
N VAL A 129 9.29 -11.84 -5.54
CA VAL A 129 8.15 -11.37 -4.74
C VAL A 129 7.98 -12.22 -3.48
N GLY A 130 8.10 -13.54 -3.59
CA GLY A 130 8.00 -14.46 -2.46
C GLY A 130 9.06 -14.22 -1.37
N GLU A 131 10.30 -13.94 -1.78
CA GLU A 131 11.42 -13.67 -0.88
C GLU A 131 11.33 -12.29 -0.23
N VAL A 132 11.00 -11.25 -1.00
CA VAL A 132 10.74 -9.91 -0.47
C VAL A 132 9.60 -9.95 0.56
N ASN A 133 8.47 -10.56 0.21
CA ASN A 133 7.33 -10.68 1.12
C ASN A 133 7.61 -11.57 2.34
N MET A 134 8.53 -12.53 2.23
CA MET A 134 9.02 -13.27 3.40
C MET A 134 9.77 -12.34 4.35
N LEU A 135 10.69 -11.52 3.85
CA LEU A 135 11.42 -10.54 4.65
C LEU A 135 10.47 -9.52 5.30
N PHE A 136 9.51 -8.98 4.54
CA PHE A 136 8.50 -8.05 5.07
C PHE A 136 7.70 -8.65 6.23
N ARG A 137 7.12 -9.85 6.05
CA ARG A 137 6.34 -10.53 7.09
C ARG A 137 7.17 -10.83 8.34
N ARG A 138 8.43 -11.27 8.18
CA ARG A 138 9.33 -11.56 9.31
C ARG A 138 9.72 -10.32 10.10
N ASN A 139 9.55 -9.14 9.51
CA ASN A 139 9.79 -7.85 10.13
C ASN A 139 8.50 -7.11 10.51
N ALA A 140 7.33 -7.77 10.42
CA ALA A 140 6.02 -7.16 10.69
C ALA A 140 5.73 -5.91 9.83
N LEU A 141 6.37 -5.80 8.67
CA LEU A 141 6.16 -4.68 7.75
C LEU A 141 4.75 -4.76 7.19
N ALA A 142 3.99 -3.67 7.28
CA ALA A 142 2.64 -3.52 6.77
C ALA A 142 2.63 -3.20 5.27
N LEU A 143 3.51 -3.85 4.52
CA LEU A 143 3.68 -3.71 3.09
C LEU A 143 3.86 -5.09 2.46
N GLU A 144 3.47 -5.21 1.20
CA GLU A 144 3.76 -6.37 0.36
C GLU A 144 4.03 -5.93 -1.08
N LEU A 145 4.73 -6.78 -1.83
CA LEU A 145 4.69 -6.75 -3.28
C LEU A 145 3.54 -7.62 -3.79
N THR A 146 2.72 -7.09 -4.69
CA THR A 146 1.70 -7.87 -5.41
C THR A 146 2.36 -8.92 -6.33
N PRO A 147 1.61 -9.89 -6.87
CA PRO A 147 2.15 -10.84 -7.87
C PRO A 147 2.78 -10.16 -9.09
N GLU A 148 2.34 -8.93 -9.41
CA GLU A 148 2.86 -8.10 -10.50
C GLU A 148 4.14 -7.33 -10.10
N GLY A 149 4.55 -7.40 -8.84
CA GLY A 149 5.74 -6.74 -8.31
C GLY A 149 5.54 -5.30 -7.86
N GLN A 150 4.29 -4.88 -7.58
CA GLN A 150 3.95 -3.53 -7.15
C GLN A 150 3.84 -3.45 -5.62
N ALA A 151 4.33 -2.38 -5.01
CA ALA A 151 4.22 -2.20 -3.57
C ALA A 151 2.79 -1.80 -3.15
N ARG A 152 2.26 -2.45 -2.12
CA ARG A 152 0.94 -2.16 -1.54
C ARG A 152 1.00 -2.20 -0.02
N ARG A 153 0.19 -1.36 0.63
CA ARG A 153 -0.01 -1.40 2.09
C ARG A 153 -0.97 -2.50 2.51
N LEU A 154 -0.60 -3.20 3.59
CA LEU A 154 -1.49 -4.10 4.32
C LEU A 154 -2.19 -3.32 5.42
N LEU A 155 -3.51 -3.33 5.42
CA LEU A 155 -4.29 -2.72 6.49
C LEU A 155 -4.37 -3.67 7.70
N PRO A 156 -4.46 -3.14 8.93
CA PRO A 156 -4.85 -3.94 10.09
C PRO A 156 -6.15 -4.69 9.82
N ALA A 157 -6.27 -5.95 10.28
CA ALA A 157 -7.39 -6.83 9.93
C ALA A 157 -8.80 -6.21 10.11
N PRO A 158 -9.11 -5.49 11.21
CA PRO A 158 -10.42 -4.86 11.36
C PRO A 158 -10.72 -3.81 10.29
N LEU A 159 -9.70 -3.11 9.80
CA LEU A 159 -9.84 -2.11 8.74
C LEU A 159 -9.85 -2.79 7.36
N ALA A 160 -9.06 -3.84 7.15
CA ALA A 160 -9.02 -4.61 5.91
C ALA A 160 -10.38 -5.23 5.57
N GLU A 161 -11.07 -5.83 6.55
CA GLU A 161 -12.41 -6.40 6.37
C GLU A 161 -13.44 -5.36 5.96
N VAL A 162 -13.31 -4.16 6.54
CA VAL A 162 -14.26 -3.07 6.34
C VAL A 162 -14.03 -2.36 4.99
N VAL A 163 -12.78 -2.28 4.52
CA VAL A 163 -12.37 -1.60 3.26
C VAL A 163 -12.39 -2.53 2.04
N GLY A 164 -12.23 -3.84 2.24
CA GLY A 164 -11.86 -4.80 1.20
C GLY A 164 -12.87 -4.99 0.07
N TRP A 165 -14.18 -4.96 0.35
CA TRP A 165 -15.20 -5.11 -0.68
C TRP A 165 -16.47 -4.32 -0.34
N THR A 166 -16.58 -3.13 -0.91
CA THR A 166 -17.75 -2.27 -0.79
C THR A 166 -18.10 -1.68 -2.15
N LEU A 167 -19.33 -1.93 -2.60
CA LEU A 167 -19.93 -1.18 -3.70
C LEU A 167 -20.67 0.01 -3.09
N PHE A 168 -20.39 1.22 -3.55
CA PHE A 168 -21.09 2.44 -3.15
C PHE A 168 -22.17 2.77 -4.17
N GLN A 169 -23.42 2.92 -3.70
CA GLN A 169 -24.58 3.24 -4.54
C GLN A 169 -25.44 4.27 -3.81
N THR A 170 -24.88 5.45 -3.57
CA THR A 170 -25.54 6.51 -2.79
C THR A 170 -26.68 7.19 -3.55
N GLY A 171 -26.69 7.04 -4.88
CA GLY A 171 -27.55 7.80 -5.79
C GLY A 171 -26.93 9.13 -6.23
N ASP A 172 -25.74 9.47 -5.72
CA ASP A 172 -24.96 10.66 -6.07
C ASP A 172 -23.56 10.24 -6.54
N ALA A 173 -23.30 10.39 -7.83
CA ALA A 173 -22.07 9.89 -8.46
C ALA A 173 -20.78 10.49 -7.86
N GLU A 174 -20.84 11.75 -7.39
CA GLU A 174 -19.67 12.39 -6.78
C GLU A 174 -19.39 11.81 -5.38
N THR A 175 -20.43 11.51 -4.62
CA THR A 175 -20.31 10.86 -3.30
C THR A 175 -19.74 9.46 -3.46
N ASP A 176 -20.21 8.69 -4.44
CA ASP A 176 -19.66 7.36 -4.76
C ASP A 176 -18.17 7.45 -5.19
N ARG A 177 -17.82 8.46 -6.01
CA ARG A 177 -16.43 8.72 -6.43
C ARG A 177 -15.52 9.06 -5.25
N LEU A 178 -15.97 9.88 -4.30
CA LEU A 178 -15.20 10.24 -3.10
C LEU A 178 -14.97 9.03 -2.20
N LEU A 179 -16.01 8.21 -1.97
CA LEU A 179 -15.92 6.99 -1.17
C LEU A 179 -14.96 5.98 -1.79
N GLU A 180 -15.02 5.77 -3.10
CA GLU A 180 -14.11 4.87 -3.80
C GLU A 180 -12.66 5.41 -3.80
N SER A 181 -12.49 6.72 -4.01
CA SER A 181 -11.17 7.36 -3.91
C SER A 181 -10.56 7.19 -2.52
N ALA A 182 -11.36 7.38 -1.45
CA ALA A 182 -10.91 7.15 -0.08
C ALA A 182 -10.50 5.69 0.16
N ARG A 183 -11.33 4.74 -0.30
CA ARG A 183 -11.11 3.29 -0.17
C ARG A 183 -9.84 2.81 -0.87
N LEU A 184 -9.53 3.35 -2.05
CA LEU A 184 -8.33 2.99 -2.81
C LEU A 184 -7.07 3.65 -2.23
N ARG A 185 -7.14 4.93 -1.85
CA ARG A 185 -5.98 5.69 -1.40
C ARG A 185 -5.48 5.30 -0.01
N VAL A 186 -6.35 4.81 0.88
CA VAL A 186 -5.91 4.32 2.21
C VAL A 186 -4.97 3.10 2.12
N LEU A 187 -4.99 2.39 0.98
CA LEU A 187 -4.09 1.27 0.68
C LEU A 187 -2.72 1.71 0.15
N SER A 188 -2.51 3.02 -0.06
CA SER A 188 -1.25 3.54 -0.57
C SER A 188 -0.13 3.44 0.49
N PRO A 189 1.07 2.99 0.09
CA PRO A 189 2.27 3.13 0.92
C PRO A 189 2.62 4.60 1.21
N LYS A 190 2.18 5.54 0.37
CA LYS A 190 2.49 6.98 0.50
C LYS A 190 1.61 7.61 1.56
N GLU A 191 2.26 8.31 2.50
CA GLU A 191 1.59 8.97 3.62
C GLU A 191 0.59 10.04 3.19
N ASP A 192 0.95 10.83 2.19
CA ASP A 192 0.12 11.93 1.68
C ASP A 192 -1.16 11.40 1.02
N ASP A 193 -1.06 10.27 0.29
CA ASP A 193 -2.23 9.61 -0.28
C ASP A 193 -3.19 9.14 0.82
N ARG A 194 -2.68 8.66 1.97
CA ARG A 194 -3.51 8.27 3.11
C ARG A 194 -4.19 9.46 3.79
N ARG A 195 -3.50 10.60 3.88
CA ARG A 195 -4.11 11.85 4.36
C ARG A 195 -5.21 12.34 3.41
N ASP A 196 -4.97 12.28 2.10
CA ASP A 196 -6.00 12.58 1.11
C ASP A 196 -7.16 11.58 1.19
N ALA A 197 -6.91 10.29 1.45
CA ALA A 197 -7.96 9.31 1.68
C ALA A 197 -8.91 9.71 2.83
N LEU A 198 -8.33 10.19 3.95
CA LEU A 198 -9.08 10.70 5.10
C LEU A 198 -9.91 11.94 4.74
N GLU A 199 -9.33 12.89 4.00
CA GLU A 199 -10.03 14.07 3.50
C GLU A 199 -11.22 13.68 2.60
N LYS A 200 -11.01 12.81 1.60
CA LYS A 200 -12.08 12.37 0.69
C LYS A 200 -13.21 11.64 1.42
N LEU A 201 -12.88 10.86 2.44
CA LEU A 201 -13.87 10.21 3.29
C LEU A 201 -14.71 11.23 4.07
N TRP A 202 -14.07 12.29 4.59
CA TRP A 202 -14.77 13.38 5.28
C TRP A 202 -15.63 14.21 4.32
N ASP A 203 -15.14 14.51 3.12
CA ASP A 203 -15.92 15.16 2.07
C ASP A 203 -17.15 14.34 1.69
N ALA A 204 -17.00 13.01 1.54
CA ALA A 204 -18.12 12.11 1.28
C ALA A 204 -19.15 12.15 2.43
N PHE A 205 -18.70 12.11 3.68
CA PHE A 205 -19.57 12.25 4.85
C PHE A 205 -20.33 13.58 4.85
N GLU A 206 -19.68 14.68 4.48
CA GLU A 206 -20.32 15.99 4.39
C GLU A 206 -21.39 16.06 3.30
N ARG A 207 -21.18 15.37 2.16
CA ARG A 207 -22.18 15.23 1.10
C ARG A 207 -23.33 14.29 1.48
N LEU A 208 -23.04 13.18 2.17
CA LEU A 208 -24.06 12.22 2.62
C LEU A 208 -25.15 12.92 3.45
N LYS A 209 -24.75 13.87 4.31
CA LYS A 209 -25.67 14.70 5.12
C LYS A 209 -26.65 15.54 4.31
N THR A 210 -26.47 15.67 3.00
CA THR A 210 -27.30 16.47 2.10
C THR A 210 -28.00 15.68 0.99
N LEU A 211 -28.02 14.34 1.07
CA LEU A 211 -28.67 13.52 0.04
C LEU A 211 -30.17 13.38 0.24
N GLU A 212 -30.66 13.49 1.47
CA GLU A 212 -32.09 13.38 1.75
C GLU A 212 -32.82 14.67 1.36
N PRO A 213 -34.11 14.60 0.98
CA PRO A 213 -34.93 15.79 0.79
C PRO A 213 -35.09 16.58 2.11
N GLY A 214 -35.02 17.92 2.05
CA GLY A 214 -35.27 18.75 3.22
C GLY A 214 -34.90 20.22 3.04
N ALA A 215 -35.49 21.09 3.86
CA ALA A 215 -35.34 22.54 3.73
C ALA A 215 -33.91 23.06 4.03
N ASN A 216 -33.14 22.32 4.82
CA ASN A 216 -31.76 22.67 5.15
C ASN A 216 -30.94 21.42 5.51
N LYS A 217 -29.61 21.56 5.52
CA LYS A 217 -28.65 20.49 5.81
C LYS A 217 -28.92 19.74 7.12
N ARG A 218 -29.41 20.43 8.16
CA ARG A 218 -29.71 19.80 9.46
C ARG A 218 -30.88 18.83 9.34
N VAL A 219 -31.97 19.26 8.68
CA VAL A 219 -33.15 18.43 8.43
C VAL A 219 -32.80 17.22 7.56
N GLN A 220 -31.98 17.42 6.52
CA GLN A 220 -31.55 16.32 5.64
C GLN A 220 -30.68 15.31 6.39
N ALA A 221 -29.76 15.78 7.23
CA ALA A 221 -28.94 14.90 8.07
C ALA A 221 -29.77 14.13 9.10
N ASP A 222 -30.77 14.77 9.72
CA ASP A 222 -31.69 14.10 10.65
C ASP A 222 -32.51 13.01 9.93
N ALA A 223 -33.04 13.30 8.74
CA ALA A 223 -33.77 12.34 7.91
C ALA A 223 -32.92 11.13 7.53
N LEU A 224 -31.64 11.36 7.21
CA LEU A 224 -30.70 10.27 6.92
C LEU A 224 -30.55 9.33 8.11
N LEU A 225 -30.39 9.89 9.32
CA LEU A 225 -30.25 9.10 10.56
C LEU A 225 -31.55 8.41 10.96
N ASP A 226 -32.71 8.97 10.62
CA ASP A 226 -34.01 8.34 10.84
C ASP A 226 -34.20 7.09 9.95
N GLY A 227 -33.53 7.04 8.79
CA GLY A 227 -33.41 5.83 7.98
C GLY A 227 -32.50 4.75 8.59
N VAL A 228 -31.62 5.11 9.53
CA VAL A 228 -30.66 4.19 10.17
C VAL A 228 -31.24 3.53 11.43
N ALA A 229 -31.96 4.32 12.25
CA ALA A 229 -32.48 3.92 13.55
C ALA A 229 -33.86 4.53 13.83
N SER A 230 -34.68 3.85 14.63
CA SER A 230 -36.03 4.31 14.97
C SER A 230 -36.03 5.69 15.62
N VAL A 231 -36.89 6.56 15.11
CA VAL A 231 -37.10 7.93 15.62
C VAL A 231 -37.44 7.89 17.12
N GLY A 232 -36.80 8.76 17.89
CA GLY A 232 -36.98 8.86 19.35
C GLY A 232 -36.23 7.80 20.17
N SER A 233 -35.58 6.80 19.54
CA SER A 233 -34.78 5.82 20.27
C SER A 233 -33.49 6.41 20.83
N GLY A 234 -33.02 5.85 21.96
CA GLY A 234 -31.72 6.22 22.54
C GLY A 234 -30.54 5.97 21.58
N TYR A 235 -30.63 4.91 20.76
CA TYR A 235 -29.62 4.59 19.74
C TYR A 235 -29.57 5.65 18.62
N ARG A 236 -30.73 6.14 18.14
CA ARG A 236 -30.77 7.26 17.19
C ARG A 236 -30.13 8.51 17.80
N GLY A 237 -30.46 8.84 19.05
CA GLY A 237 -29.84 9.97 19.76
C GLY A 237 -28.32 9.84 19.89
N MET A 238 -27.81 8.63 20.09
CA MET A 238 -26.36 8.35 20.09
C MET A 238 -25.74 8.57 18.70
N LEU A 239 -26.36 8.08 17.61
CA LEU A 239 -25.87 8.30 16.25
C LEU A 239 -25.83 9.79 15.88
N ALA A 240 -26.81 10.58 16.30
CA ALA A 240 -26.81 12.03 16.09
C ALA A 240 -25.64 12.72 16.79
N ARG A 241 -25.31 12.29 18.03
CA ARG A 241 -24.12 12.79 18.74
C ARG A 241 -22.82 12.39 18.05
N GLU A 242 -22.72 11.15 17.58
CA GLU A 242 -21.55 10.68 16.84
C GLU A 242 -21.35 11.47 15.53
N ALA A 243 -22.41 11.70 14.75
CA ALA A 243 -22.35 12.50 13.53
C ALA A 243 -21.93 13.95 13.80
N ALA A 244 -22.41 14.54 14.90
CA ALA A 244 -22.00 15.88 15.32
C ALA A 244 -20.53 15.92 15.73
N GLU A 245 -20.07 14.92 16.51
CA GLU A 245 -18.67 14.80 16.93
C GLU A 245 -17.73 14.63 15.74
N LEU A 246 -18.07 13.77 14.78
CA LEU A 246 -17.31 13.58 13.54
C LEU A 246 -17.23 14.87 12.71
N THR A 247 -18.30 15.68 12.71
CA THR A 247 -18.29 17.02 12.08
C THR A 247 -17.32 17.96 12.82
N THR A 248 -17.36 17.98 14.15
CA THR A 248 -16.46 18.80 14.99
C THR A 248 -14.99 18.42 14.76
N ILE A 249 -14.68 17.12 14.73
CA ILE A 249 -13.33 16.60 14.47
C ILE A 249 -12.82 17.09 13.10
N GLY A 250 -13.63 16.95 12.05
CA GLY A 250 -13.25 17.38 10.69
C GLY A 250 -12.95 18.88 10.57
N ASN A 251 -13.61 19.71 11.38
CA ASN A 251 -13.40 21.15 11.40
C ASN A 251 -12.23 21.57 12.30
N SER A 252 -11.90 20.79 13.33
CA SER A 252 -10.90 21.13 14.35
C SER A 252 -9.48 20.69 13.95
N PHE A 253 -9.38 19.52 13.32
CA PHE A 253 -8.11 19.00 12.80
C PHE A 253 -7.95 19.38 11.33
N ARG A 254 -6.70 19.48 10.87
CA ARG A 254 -6.35 19.71 9.47
C ARG A 254 -6.59 18.45 8.62
N ILE A 255 -7.87 18.07 8.56
CA ILE A 255 -8.42 16.96 7.77
C ILE A 255 -9.12 17.52 6.53
N ARG A 256 -9.79 18.68 6.68
CA ARG A 256 -10.54 19.36 5.63
C ARG A 256 -10.33 20.86 5.72
N HIS A 257 -10.07 21.52 4.59
CA HIS A 257 -9.76 22.96 4.48
C HIS A 257 -8.64 23.39 5.42
N SER A 258 -7.41 23.47 4.92
CA SER A 258 -6.25 23.84 5.73
C SER A 258 -6.28 25.31 6.17
N GLU A 259 -6.92 25.56 7.31
CA GLU A 259 -6.79 26.83 8.02
C GLU A 259 -5.57 26.81 8.96
N VAL A 260 -4.99 27.98 9.19
CA VAL A 260 -3.80 28.15 10.05
C VAL A 260 -4.11 27.81 11.52
N THR A 261 -5.38 27.86 11.90
CA THR A 261 -5.91 27.64 13.26
C THR A 261 -6.14 26.17 13.61
N GLN A 262 -6.16 25.27 12.61
CA GLN A 262 -6.44 23.84 12.82
C GLN A 262 -5.22 23.06 13.29
N GLN A 263 -5.44 22.08 14.16
CA GLN A 263 -4.38 21.20 14.66
C GLN A 263 -4.01 20.16 13.60
N ALA A 264 -2.71 19.98 13.36
CA ALA A 264 -2.21 18.95 12.44
C ALA A 264 -2.22 17.56 13.10
N LEU A 265 -2.57 16.53 12.32
CA LEU A 265 -2.34 15.13 12.70
C LEU A 265 -0.84 14.82 12.63
N THR A 266 -0.30 14.29 13.72
CA THR A 266 1.15 14.13 13.96
C THR A 266 1.67 12.72 13.67
N SER A 267 0.79 11.74 13.45
CA SER A 267 1.17 10.34 13.17
C SER A 267 0.18 9.67 12.23
N GLN A 268 0.64 8.59 11.58
CA GLN A 268 -0.19 7.76 10.69
C GLN A 268 -1.24 6.95 11.48
N ASP A 269 -0.92 6.55 12.71
CA ASP A 269 -1.89 5.89 13.61
C ASP A 269 -3.13 6.75 13.86
N GLN A 270 -2.96 8.08 13.98
CA GLN A 270 -4.09 9.00 14.10
C GLN A 270 -4.94 9.05 12.82
N VAL A 271 -4.29 9.05 11.65
CA VAL A 271 -4.97 9.01 10.35
C VAL A 271 -5.79 7.73 10.21
N ASP A 272 -5.17 6.58 10.48
CA ASP A 272 -5.84 5.28 10.41
C ASP A 272 -6.99 5.15 11.41
N TYR A 273 -6.81 5.63 12.64
CA TYR A 273 -7.86 5.64 13.65
C TYR A 273 -9.07 6.46 13.19
N LEU A 274 -8.85 7.70 12.74
CA LEU A 274 -9.93 8.58 12.29
C LEU A 274 -10.59 8.08 11.01
N PHE A 275 -9.81 7.51 10.09
CA PHE A 275 -10.34 6.86 8.89
C PHE A 275 -11.24 5.70 9.29
N THR A 276 -10.77 4.81 10.17
CA THR A 276 -11.53 3.65 10.64
C THR A 276 -12.84 4.07 11.30
N ARG A 277 -12.78 5.05 12.22
CA ARG A 277 -13.95 5.56 12.94
C ARG A 277 -14.99 6.15 11.99
N MET A 278 -14.56 7.04 11.08
CA MET A 278 -15.46 7.68 10.11
C MET A 278 -16.03 6.65 9.12
N PHE A 279 -15.18 5.75 8.61
CA PHE A 279 -15.61 4.77 7.61
C PHE A 279 -16.62 3.79 8.23
N ALA A 280 -16.41 3.35 9.47
CA ALA A 280 -17.37 2.51 10.18
C ALA A 280 -18.74 3.19 10.32
N PHE A 281 -18.76 4.49 10.65
CA PHE A 281 -19.99 5.28 10.72
C PHE A 281 -20.68 5.40 9.36
N VAL A 282 -19.95 5.83 8.33
CA VAL A 282 -20.46 5.96 6.96
C VAL A 282 -21.01 4.62 6.46
N ARG A 283 -20.27 3.53 6.65
CA ARG A 283 -20.69 2.19 6.25
C ARG A 283 -21.99 1.77 6.93
N LEU A 284 -22.14 2.02 8.23
CA LEU A 284 -23.40 1.77 8.94
C LEU A 284 -24.56 2.53 8.28
N VAL A 285 -24.38 3.82 7.99
CA VAL A 285 -25.40 4.66 7.34
C VAL A 285 -25.77 4.10 5.97
N LEU A 286 -24.78 3.77 5.14
CA LEU A 286 -25.02 3.24 3.79
C LEU A 286 -25.77 1.90 3.83
N ARG A 287 -25.34 0.96 4.68
CA ARG A 287 -25.98 -0.36 4.79
C ARG A 287 -27.42 -0.28 5.25
N ARG A 288 -27.70 0.59 6.22
CA ARG A 288 -29.05 0.73 6.79
C ARG A 288 -29.98 1.52 5.89
N THR A 289 -29.44 2.32 4.97
CA THR A 289 -30.22 3.09 3.99
C THR A 289 -30.25 2.45 2.60
N GLY A 290 -29.69 1.25 2.43
CA GLY A 290 -29.74 0.50 1.16
C GLY A 290 -28.82 1.05 0.07
N ARG A 291 -27.76 1.78 0.44
CA ARG A 291 -26.84 2.48 -0.47
C ARG A 291 -25.51 1.76 -0.69
N GLY A 292 -25.51 0.43 -0.49
CA GLY A 292 -24.27 -0.36 -0.40
C GLY A 292 -23.57 -0.19 0.95
N GLY A 293 -22.25 -0.39 1.03
CA GLY A 293 -21.47 -0.30 2.28
C GLY A 293 -20.93 -1.61 2.84
#